data_AF-A0A2E4T3D3-F1
#
_entry.id   AF-A0A2E4T3D3-F1
#
_cell.length_a   1.000
_cell.length_b   1.000
_cell.length_c   1.000
_cell.angle_alpha   90.00
_cell.angle_beta   90.00
_cell.angle_gamma   90.00
#
_symmetry.space_group_name_H-M   'P 1'
#
loop_
_entity.id
_entity.type
_entity.pdbx_description
1 polymer ?
#
loop_
_entity_poly.entity_id
_entity_poly.type
_entity_poly.pdbx_seq_one_letter_code
_entity_poly.pdbx_strand_id
1 'polypeptide(L)'
;MEMIHAASSIAAYQAMLVGKLLTKLGLNGSDDNQPKVKLSAAMLLELGATLHLIVWRQSGMLKHLDQSPNVDQAIETAIKHVCQELEGNYRCLNQLSDLPETVFQTWLRQFAWMARQQMGTDVLLQTDVRSTFVRELAKLLWKNRSHAINSELSSDEN
;
A
#
# COMPACT_ATOMS: atom_id res chain seq x y z
N MET A 1 3.20 0.96 18.93
CA MET A 1 2.64 2.14 18.24
C MET A 1 2.88 2.12 16.73
N GLU A 2 4.02 1.61 16.24
CA GLU A 2 4.38 1.65 14.81
C GLU A 2 3.38 0.94 13.87
N MET A 3 2.82 -0.21 14.27
CA MET A 3 1.84 -0.93 13.45
C MET A 3 0.55 -0.14 13.20
N ILE A 4 0.10 0.65 14.18
CA ILE A 4 -1.09 1.51 14.03
C ILE A 4 -0.80 2.63 13.02
N HIS A 5 0.39 3.25 13.10
CA HIS A 5 0.80 4.27 12.12
C HIS A 5 0.94 3.68 10.72
N ALA A 6 1.51 2.49 10.59
CA ALA A 6 1.61 1.74 9.34
C ALA A 6 0.23 1.48 8.73
N ALA A 7 -0.72 0.96 9.53
CA ALA A 7 -2.09 0.71 9.11
C ALA A 7 -2.83 1.98 8.69
N SER A 8 -2.67 3.08 9.45
CA SER A 8 -3.25 4.37 9.10
C SER A 8 -2.66 4.93 7.80
N SER A 9 -1.36 4.74 7.56
CA SER A 9 -0.70 5.20 6.32
C SER A 9 -1.22 4.47 5.08
N ILE A 10 -1.37 3.15 5.15
CA ILE A 10 -1.92 2.38 4.02
C ILE A 10 -3.40 2.72 3.78
N ALA A 11 -4.20 2.86 4.84
CA ALA A 11 -5.60 3.26 4.73
C ALA A 11 -5.74 4.66 4.10
N ALA A 12 -4.92 5.63 4.53
CA ALA A 12 -4.92 6.98 3.96
C ALA A 12 -4.53 6.96 2.46
N TYR A 13 -3.56 6.12 2.09
CA TYR A 13 -3.18 5.97 0.68
C TYR A 13 -4.28 5.34 -0.16
N GLN A 14 -4.92 4.28 0.32
CA GLN A 14 -6.05 3.65 -0.38
C GLN A 14 -7.22 4.61 -0.52
N ALA A 15 -7.54 5.37 0.54
CA ALA A 15 -8.54 6.43 0.49
C ALA A 15 -8.19 7.51 -0.55
N MET A 16 -6.91 7.91 -0.66
CA MET A 16 -6.45 8.83 -1.69
C MET A 16 -6.63 8.24 -3.11
N LEU A 17 -6.29 6.96 -3.33
CA LEU A 17 -6.49 6.30 -4.63
C LEU A 17 -7.97 6.27 -5.02
N VAL A 18 -8.83 5.87 -4.10
CA VAL A 18 -10.28 5.86 -4.29
C VAL A 18 -10.80 7.27 -4.57
N GLY A 19 -10.39 8.26 -3.79
CA GLY A 19 -10.77 9.66 -4.01
C GLY A 19 -10.37 10.16 -5.40
N LYS A 20 -9.14 9.86 -5.86
CA LYS A 20 -8.68 10.20 -7.21
C LYS A 20 -9.53 9.53 -8.30
N LEU A 21 -9.89 8.26 -8.12
CA LEU A 21 -10.76 7.55 -9.05
C LEU A 21 -12.15 8.19 -9.08
N LEU A 22 -12.78 8.39 -7.92
CA LEU A 22 -14.12 8.98 -7.82
C LEU A 22 -14.15 10.39 -8.42
N THR A 23 -13.12 11.22 -8.18
CA THR A 23 -13.00 12.53 -8.83
C THR A 23 -12.90 12.42 -10.35
N LYS A 24 -12.10 11.48 -10.88
CA LYS A 24 -12.01 11.26 -12.34
C LYS A 24 -13.34 10.80 -12.95
N LEU A 25 -14.15 10.07 -12.19
CA LEU A 25 -15.47 9.62 -12.60
C LEU A 25 -16.57 10.68 -12.38
N GLY A 26 -16.23 11.84 -11.82
CA GLY A 26 -17.21 12.88 -11.48
C GLY A 26 -18.12 12.51 -10.30
N LEU A 27 -17.70 11.59 -9.43
CA LEU A 27 -18.51 11.05 -8.33
C LEU A 27 -18.17 11.66 -6.96
N ASN A 28 -17.33 12.69 -6.88
CA ASN A 28 -16.89 13.26 -5.59
C ASN A 28 -17.92 14.22 -4.94
N GLY A 29 -19.11 14.38 -5.54
CA GLY A 29 -20.21 15.17 -4.97
C GLY A 29 -19.92 16.66 -4.81
N SER A 30 -18.99 17.24 -5.59
CA SER A 30 -18.69 18.69 -5.54
C SER A 30 -19.81 19.56 -6.13
N ASP A 31 -20.73 18.97 -6.89
CA ASP A 31 -21.85 19.67 -7.53
C ASP A 31 -23.16 19.25 -6.86
N ASP A 32 -23.88 20.21 -6.28
CA ASP A 32 -25.15 19.98 -5.58
C ASP A 32 -26.24 19.41 -6.51
N ASN A 33 -26.06 19.53 -7.83
CA ASN A 33 -26.98 18.98 -8.83
C ASN A 33 -26.69 17.53 -9.25
N GLN A 34 -25.58 16.93 -8.79
CA GLN A 34 -25.26 15.55 -9.14
C GLN A 34 -25.80 14.55 -8.11
N PRO A 35 -26.34 13.39 -8.55
CA PRO A 35 -26.77 12.35 -7.64
C PRO A 35 -25.57 11.88 -6.79
N LYS A 36 -25.69 12.03 -5.48
CA LYS A 36 -24.69 11.56 -4.51
C LYS A 36 -24.65 10.03 -4.53
N VAL A 37 -23.69 9.47 -5.25
CA VAL A 37 -23.42 8.03 -5.21
C VAL A 37 -22.94 7.67 -3.81
N LYS A 38 -23.71 6.82 -3.12
CA LYS A 38 -23.34 6.29 -1.81
C LYS A 38 -22.79 4.89 -2.01
N LEU A 39 -21.49 4.74 -1.87
CA LEU A 39 -20.83 3.44 -1.78
C LEU A 39 -20.67 3.05 -0.30
N SER A 40 -20.86 1.78 -0.01
CA SER A 40 -20.61 1.21 1.31
C SER A 40 -19.12 1.29 1.67
N ALA A 41 -18.83 1.36 2.97
CA ALA A 41 -17.45 1.30 3.46
C ALA A 41 -16.72 0.03 2.97
N ALA A 42 -17.46 -1.08 2.92
CA ALA A 42 -17.05 -2.37 2.39
C ALA A 42 -16.55 -2.25 0.94
N MET A 43 -17.35 -1.66 0.05
CA MET A 43 -16.97 -1.45 -1.35
C MET A 43 -15.80 -0.47 -1.50
N LEU A 44 -15.75 0.58 -0.67
CA LEU A 44 -14.62 1.53 -0.69
C LEU A 44 -13.29 0.84 -0.32
N LEU A 45 -13.32 -0.10 0.64
CA LEU A 45 -12.14 -0.89 1.01
C LEU A 45 -11.70 -1.82 -0.13
N GLU A 46 -12.63 -2.54 -0.74
CA GLU A 46 -12.35 -3.42 -1.89
C GLU A 46 -11.80 -2.65 -3.10
N LEU A 47 -12.38 -1.48 -3.39
CA LEU A 47 -11.89 -0.61 -4.44
C LEU A 47 -10.49 -0.08 -4.13
N GLY A 48 -10.23 0.32 -2.89
CA GLY A 48 -8.91 0.77 -2.43
C GLY A 48 -7.84 -0.31 -2.56
N ALA A 49 -8.17 -1.55 -2.16
CA ALA A 49 -7.29 -2.70 -2.30
C ALA A 49 -7.00 -3.03 -3.77
N THR A 50 -8.03 -3.04 -4.62
CA THR A 50 -7.91 -3.27 -6.07
C THR A 50 -7.03 -2.22 -6.74
N LEU A 51 -7.24 -0.94 -6.42
CA LEU A 51 -6.42 0.15 -6.94
C LEU A 51 -4.96 0.06 -6.49
N HIS A 52 -4.72 -0.33 -5.24
CA HIS A 52 -3.36 -0.54 -4.74
C HIS A 52 -2.66 -1.69 -5.48
N LEU A 53 -3.37 -2.80 -5.75
CA LEU A 53 -2.85 -3.89 -6.58
C LEU A 53 -2.49 -3.45 -8.00
N ILE A 54 -3.30 -2.59 -8.61
CA ILE A 54 -3.00 -2.01 -9.93
C ILE A 54 -1.70 -1.21 -9.88
N VAL A 55 -1.49 -0.41 -8.82
CA VAL A 55 -0.24 0.33 -8.63
C VAL A 55 0.95 -0.62 -8.52
N TRP A 56 0.85 -1.69 -7.73
CA TRP A 56 1.90 -2.71 -7.63
C TRP A 56 2.17 -3.42 -8.96
N ARG A 57 1.14 -3.66 -9.78
CA ARG A 57 1.29 -4.21 -11.13
C ARG A 57 2.08 -3.24 -12.01
N GLN A 58 1.68 -1.97 -12.03
CA GLN A 58 2.29 -0.94 -12.87
C GLN A 58 3.75 -0.65 -12.48
N SER A 59 4.10 -0.74 -11.20
CA SER A 59 5.48 -0.61 -10.73
C SER A 59 6.33 -1.87 -10.93
N GLY A 60 5.73 -2.96 -11.40
CA GLY A 60 6.40 -4.24 -11.57
C GLY A 60 6.72 -4.96 -10.24
N MET A 61 6.09 -4.57 -9.12
CA MET A 61 6.31 -5.19 -7.81
C MET A 61 5.75 -6.61 -7.72
N LEU A 62 4.64 -6.90 -8.42
CA LEU A 62 3.97 -8.21 -8.31
C LEU A 62 4.86 -9.40 -8.66
N LYS A 63 5.82 -9.23 -9.57
CA LYS A 63 6.76 -10.30 -9.98
C LYS A 63 7.74 -10.72 -8.86
N HIS A 64 7.79 -9.94 -7.78
CA HIS A 64 8.67 -10.17 -6.64
C HIS A 64 7.89 -10.58 -5.38
N LEU A 65 6.56 -10.69 -5.46
CA LEU A 65 5.74 -11.21 -4.38
C LEU A 65 5.65 -12.72 -4.50
N ASP A 66 5.90 -13.45 -3.41
CA ASP A 66 5.80 -14.92 -3.39
C ASP A 66 4.41 -15.43 -3.82
N GLN A 67 3.37 -14.70 -3.43
CA GLN A 67 1.98 -14.94 -3.77
C GLN A 67 1.28 -13.60 -4.02
N SER A 68 1.14 -13.22 -5.29
CA SER A 68 0.39 -12.02 -5.65
C SER A 68 -1.09 -12.35 -5.91
N PRO A 69 -2.05 -11.57 -5.38
CA PRO A 69 -3.44 -11.67 -5.80
C PRO A 69 -3.58 -11.47 -7.32
N ASN A 70 -4.52 -12.19 -7.94
CA ASN A 70 -4.81 -12.00 -9.36
C ASN A 70 -5.52 -10.66 -9.56
N VAL A 71 -4.80 -9.69 -10.12
CA VAL A 71 -5.31 -8.32 -10.28
C VAL A 71 -6.41 -8.23 -11.33
N ASP A 72 -6.40 -9.07 -12.38
CA ASP A 72 -7.48 -9.03 -13.38
C ASP A 72 -8.80 -9.52 -12.77
N GLN A 73 -8.73 -10.60 -11.98
CA GLN A 73 -9.86 -11.08 -11.21
C GLN A 73 -10.33 -10.06 -10.16
N ALA A 74 -9.40 -9.37 -9.48
CA ALA A 74 -9.73 -8.32 -8.53
C ALA A 74 -10.47 -7.14 -9.20
N ILE A 75 -10.02 -6.71 -10.39
CA ILE A 75 -10.69 -5.66 -11.17
C ILE A 75 -12.11 -6.10 -11.56
N GLU A 76 -12.25 -7.30 -12.11
CA GLU A 76 -13.55 -7.83 -12.53
C GLU A 76 -14.53 -7.92 -11.34
N THR A 77 -14.05 -8.43 -10.21
CA THR A 77 -14.85 -8.55 -8.97
C THR A 77 -15.27 -7.18 -8.45
N ALA A 78 -14.35 -6.22 -8.38
CA ALA A 78 -14.65 -4.88 -7.92
C ALA A 78 -15.67 -4.16 -8.83
N ILE A 79 -15.53 -4.28 -10.16
CA ILE A 79 -16.50 -3.70 -11.11
C ILE A 79 -17.88 -4.32 -10.91
N LYS A 80 -17.94 -5.65 -10.81
CA LYS A 80 -19.20 -6.37 -10.59
C LYS A 80 -19.88 -5.91 -9.29
N HIS A 81 -19.15 -5.80 -8.19
CA HIS A 81 -19.70 -5.34 -6.91
C HIS A 81 -20.16 -3.88 -6.96
N VAL A 82 -19.41 -2.98 -7.61
CA VAL A 82 -19.85 -1.59 -7.82
C VAL A 82 -21.15 -1.54 -8.61
N CYS A 83 -21.27 -2.29 -9.71
CA CYS A 83 -22.50 -2.32 -10.50
C CYS A 83 -23.69 -2.82 -9.68
N GLN A 84 -23.51 -3.89 -8.91
CA GLN A 84 -24.57 -4.43 -8.05
C GLN A 84 -25.00 -3.45 -6.96
N GLU A 85 -24.06 -2.72 -6.35
CA GLU A 85 -24.39 -1.72 -5.34
C GLU A 85 -25.11 -0.51 -5.93
N LEU A 86 -24.71 -0.06 -7.13
CA LEU A 86 -25.39 1.01 -7.86
C LEU A 86 -26.82 0.64 -8.29
N GLU A 87 -27.08 -0.64 -8.56
CA GLU A 87 -28.41 -1.19 -8.82
C GLU A 87 -29.26 -1.35 -7.54
N GLY A 88 -28.72 -1.03 -6.37
CA GLY A 88 -29.39 -1.17 -5.07
C GLY A 88 -29.46 -2.62 -4.58
N ASN A 89 -28.66 -3.53 -5.15
CA ASN A 89 -28.61 -4.92 -4.75
C ASN A 89 -27.60 -5.13 -3.60
N TYR A 90 -27.91 -4.61 -2.42
CA TYR A 90 -27.02 -4.69 -1.25
C TYR A 90 -26.84 -6.11 -0.66
N ARG A 91 -27.58 -7.12 -1.16
CA ARG A 91 -27.50 -8.50 -0.61
C ARG A 91 -26.16 -9.18 -0.90
N CYS A 92 -25.47 -8.76 -1.95
CA CYS A 92 -24.15 -9.29 -2.31
C CYS A 92 -23.01 -8.72 -1.44
N LEU A 93 -23.24 -7.61 -0.72
CA LEU A 93 -22.23 -6.99 0.16
C LEU A 93 -21.90 -7.83 1.41
N ASN A 94 -22.71 -8.84 1.73
CA ASN A 94 -22.39 -9.80 2.79
C ASN A 94 -21.34 -10.83 2.34
N GLN A 95 -20.99 -10.87 1.05
CA GLN A 95 -19.91 -11.68 0.49
C GLN A 95 -18.75 -10.78 0.10
N LEU A 96 -18.25 -9.99 1.06
CA LEU A 96 -17.02 -9.23 0.87
C LEU A 96 -15.88 -10.15 0.47
N SER A 97 -15.12 -9.75 -0.55
CA SER A 97 -13.92 -10.48 -0.91
C SER A 97 -12.87 -10.34 0.20
N ASP A 98 -12.04 -11.37 0.39
CA ASP A 98 -10.89 -11.33 1.30
C ASP A 98 -9.74 -10.45 0.75
N LEU A 99 -9.98 -9.72 -0.34
CA LEU A 99 -8.97 -8.94 -1.05
C LEU A 99 -8.37 -7.83 -0.19
N PRO A 100 -9.13 -6.99 0.53
CA PRO A 100 -8.56 -5.94 1.37
C PRO A 100 -7.62 -6.50 2.43
N GLU A 101 -8.04 -7.59 3.09
CA GLU A 101 -7.22 -8.28 4.07
C GLU A 101 -5.96 -8.86 3.42
N THR A 102 -6.08 -9.53 2.28
CA THR A 102 -4.94 -10.12 1.56
C THR A 102 -3.92 -9.08 1.15
N VAL A 103 -4.36 -7.93 0.61
CA VAL A 103 -3.47 -6.81 0.23
C VAL A 103 -2.79 -6.23 1.46
N PHE A 104 -3.52 -6.03 2.55
CA PHE A 104 -2.97 -5.53 3.81
C PHE A 104 -1.93 -6.47 4.40
N GLN A 105 -2.22 -7.77 4.46
CA GLN A 105 -1.30 -8.80 4.96
C GLN A 105 -0.04 -8.91 4.09
N THR A 106 -0.20 -8.83 2.76
CA THR A 106 0.93 -8.83 1.82
C THR A 106 1.83 -7.62 2.05
N TRP A 107 1.23 -6.44 2.20
CA TRP A 107 1.98 -5.22 2.51
C TRP A 107 2.72 -5.34 3.85
N LEU A 108 2.04 -5.80 4.90
CA LEU A 108 2.61 -5.96 6.22
C LEU A 108 3.81 -6.93 6.23
N ARG A 109 3.75 -8.01 5.46
CA ARG A 109 4.79 -9.04 5.43
C ARG A 109 5.99 -8.65 4.58
N GLN A 110 5.76 -8.04 3.41
CA GLN A 110 6.78 -7.95 2.37
C GLN A 110 7.30 -6.53 2.13
N PHE A 111 6.71 -5.50 2.74
CA PHE A 111 7.09 -4.12 2.48
C PHE A 111 7.68 -3.44 3.71
N ALA A 112 8.56 -2.47 3.46
CA ALA A 112 9.07 -1.58 4.50
C ALA A 112 7.99 -0.56 4.88
N TRP A 113 7.43 -0.70 6.08
CA TRP A 113 6.25 0.07 6.50
C TRP A 113 6.45 1.59 6.47
N MET A 114 7.67 2.05 6.75
CA MET A 114 8.02 3.48 6.77
C MET A 114 8.48 4.03 5.41
N ALA A 115 8.75 3.16 4.43
CA ALA A 115 9.30 3.61 3.15
C ALA A 115 8.36 4.57 2.42
N ARG A 116 7.05 4.36 2.52
CA ARG A 116 6.08 5.26 1.91
C ARG A 116 6.09 6.66 2.53
N GLN A 117 6.22 6.75 3.85
CA GLN A 117 6.31 8.04 4.53
C GLN A 117 7.62 8.76 4.21
N GLN A 118 8.72 8.01 4.10
CA GLN A 118 10.06 8.58 3.91
C GLN A 118 10.41 8.86 2.45
N MET A 119 9.90 8.06 1.51
CA MET A 119 10.30 8.06 0.10
C MET A 119 9.13 8.26 -0.87
N GLY A 120 7.90 8.36 -0.37
CA GLY A 120 6.71 8.52 -1.21
C GLY A 120 6.35 7.29 -2.06
N THR A 121 6.98 6.14 -1.81
CA THR A 121 6.81 4.91 -2.59
C THR A 121 6.83 3.66 -1.72
N ASP A 122 6.25 2.57 -2.21
CA ASP A 122 6.38 1.26 -1.58
C ASP A 122 7.77 0.68 -1.87
N VAL A 123 8.40 0.11 -0.84
CA VAL A 123 9.69 -0.58 -0.96
C VAL A 123 9.52 -2.01 -0.49
N LEU A 124 9.84 -2.95 -1.39
CA LEU A 124 9.78 -4.37 -1.12
C LEU A 124 11.03 -4.82 -0.35
N LEU A 125 10.81 -5.51 0.77
CA LEU A 125 11.85 -6.16 1.56
C LEU A 125 12.11 -7.55 0.95
N GLN A 126 13.00 -7.64 -0.03
CA GLN A 126 13.44 -8.95 -0.52
C GLN A 126 14.23 -9.68 0.59
N THR A 127 13.62 -10.69 1.19
CA THR A 127 14.15 -11.41 2.35
C THR A 127 15.42 -12.21 2.04
N ASP A 128 15.56 -12.70 0.81
CA ASP A 128 16.75 -13.46 0.38
C ASP A 128 17.98 -12.57 0.31
N VAL A 129 17.77 -11.29 -0.01
CA VAL A 129 18.83 -10.27 -0.03
C VAL A 129 19.13 -9.79 1.38
N ARG A 130 18.27 -9.98 2.38
CA ARG A 130 18.50 -9.45 3.75
C ARG A 130 19.78 -10.01 4.36
N SER A 131 20.05 -11.31 4.20
CA SER A 131 21.27 -11.91 4.76
C SER A 131 22.54 -11.41 4.06
N THR A 132 22.47 -11.18 2.75
CA THR A 132 23.57 -10.64 1.94
C THR A 132 23.74 -9.14 2.20
N PHE A 133 22.67 -8.37 2.22
CA PHE A 133 22.65 -6.94 2.51
C PHE A 133 23.16 -6.64 3.92
N VAL A 134 22.65 -7.32 4.95
CA VAL A 134 23.14 -7.15 6.32
C VAL A 134 24.62 -7.50 6.41
N ARG A 135 25.05 -8.56 5.72
CA ARG A 135 26.46 -8.96 5.65
C ARG A 135 27.33 -7.91 4.95
N GLU A 136 26.91 -7.39 3.80
CA GLU A 136 27.65 -6.37 3.06
C GLU A 136 27.64 -5.02 3.78
N LEU A 137 26.53 -4.64 4.42
CA LEU A 137 26.44 -3.45 5.27
C LEU A 137 27.35 -3.59 6.48
N ALA A 138 27.36 -4.74 7.16
CA ALA A 138 28.27 -5.02 8.26
C ALA A 138 29.74 -4.96 7.82
N LYS A 139 30.09 -5.52 6.66
CA LYS A 139 31.43 -5.39 6.08
C LYS A 139 31.81 -3.93 5.81
N LEU A 140 30.88 -3.14 5.27
CA LEU A 140 31.12 -1.74 4.95
C LEU A 140 31.28 -0.89 6.21
N LEU A 141 30.42 -1.08 7.21
CA LEU A 141 30.56 -0.43 8.52
C LEU A 141 31.89 -0.82 9.19
N TRP A 142 32.25 -2.10 9.16
CA TRP A 142 33.51 -2.57 9.70
C TRP A 142 34.73 -1.97 8.97
N LYS A 143 34.69 -1.89 7.64
CA LYS A 143 35.74 -1.27 6.82
C LYS A 143 35.93 0.21 7.18
N ASN A 144 34.86 0.91 7.51
CA ASN A 144 34.89 2.35 7.81
C ASN A 144 34.96 2.67 9.32
N ARG A 145 35.11 1.67 10.20
CA ARG A 145 35.06 1.86 11.66
C ARG A 145 36.08 2.88 12.20
N SER A 146 37.25 3.00 11.57
CA SER A 146 38.28 3.97 11.95
C SER A 146 37.87 5.42 11.69
N HIS A 147 37.00 5.67 10.70
CA HIS A 147 36.49 7.02 10.43
C HIS A 147 35.44 7.45 11.46
N ALA A 148 34.64 6.51 11.99
CA ALA A 148 33.66 6.80 13.03
C ALA A 148 34.31 7.11 14.38
N ILE A 149 35.40 6.41 14.73
CA ILE A 149 36.13 6.63 16.00
C ILE A 149 36.84 7.98 16.00
N ASN A 150 37.35 8.42 14.85
CA ASN A 150 38.08 9.69 14.76
C ASN A 150 37.17 10.92 14.66
N SER A 151 35.89 10.77 14.29
CA SER A 151 34.96 11.92 14.27
C SER A 151 34.47 12.31 15.65
N GLU A 152 34.43 11.39 16.62
CA GLU A 152 34.05 11.70 18.00
C GLU A 152 35.14 12.48 18.74
N LEU A 153 36.42 12.17 18.49
CA LEU A 153 37.56 12.85 19.13
C LEU A 153 37.81 14.28 18.61
N SER A 154 37.25 14.65 17.46
CA SER A 154 37.38 16.00 16.88
C SER A 154 36.33 16.99 17.41
N SER A 155 35.40 16.54 18.25
CA SER A 155 34.26 17.36 18.71
C SER A 155 34.51 18.07 20.05
N ASP A 156 35.60 17.74 20.75
CA ASP A 156 35.92 18.23 22.10
C ASP A 156 36.98 19.37 22.14
N GLU A 157 37.38 19.91 20.98
CA GLU A 157 38.39 21.01 20.91
C GLU A 157 37.81 22.41 20.63
N ASN A 158 36.52 22.68 20.90
CA ASN A 158 35.96 24.05 20.87
C ASN A 158 35.14 24.40 22.10
#